data_AF-S4PJA4-F1
#
_entry.id   AF-S4PJA4-F1
#
_cell.length_a   1.000
_cell.length_b   1.000
_cell.length_c   1.000
_cell.angle_alpha   90.00
_cell.angle_beta   90.00
_cell.angle_gamma   90.00
#
_symmetry.space_group_name_H-M   'P 1'
#
loop_
_entity.id
_entity.type
_entity.pdbx_description
1 polymer ?
#
loop_
_entity_poly.entity_id
_entity_poly.type
_entity_poly.pdbx_seq_one_letter_code
_entity_poly.pdbx_strand_id
1 'polypeptide(L)'
;MEEDSWLWHMYDTVKGSDWLGDQDAIHYMTKEAPHAVIELDNYGMPFSRTPEGKIYQRAFGGQSLKFGKGGQAHRCCAVADRTGHSLLHTLYGQSLRYDCEYFIEYFALDLLMEDGVCKGCIAINLEDGTLHRFQAKNTILATGGTGRA
;
A
#
# COMPACT_ATOMS: atom_id res chain seq x y z
N MET A 1 -22.46 -1.91 11.00
CA MET A 1 -21.75 -0.94 10.14
C MET A 1 -22.58 0.31 10.05
N GLU A 2 -21.96 1.45 10.32
CA GLU A 2 -22.51 2.79 10.17
C GLU A 2 -22.32 3.32 8.73
N GLU A 3 -23.03 4.40 8.41
CA GLU A 3 -22.79 5.18 7.20
C GLU A 3 -21.40 5.85 7.27
N ASP A 4 -20.65 5.81 6.17
CA ASP A 4 -19.34 6.48 6.05
C ASP A 4 -19.21 7.18 4.69
N SER A 5 -18.24 8.09 4.58
CA SER A 5 -17.94 8.81 3.35
C SER A 5 -16.43 8.92 3.16
N TRP A 6 -15.96 8.69 1.94
CA TRP A 6 -14.55 8.89 1.59
C TRP A 6 -14.11 10.36 1.81
N LEU A 7 -15.04 11.32 1.75
CA LEU A 7 -14.77 12.73 2.08
C LEU A 7 -14.41 12.92 3.57
N TRP A 8 -14.96 12.09 4.46
CA TRP A 8 -14.61 12.15 5.89
C TRP A 8 -13.23 11.54 6.13
N HIS A 9 -12.90 10.45 5.41
CA HIS A 9 -11.54 9.90 5.39
C HIS A 9 -10.54 10.95 4.86
N MET A 10 -10.84 11.62 3.75
CA MET A 10 -10.01 12.71 3.21
C MET A 10 -9.75 13.79 4.27
N TYR A 11 -10.80 14.27 4.95
CA TYR A 11 -10.67 15.28 6.00
C TYR A 11 -9.75 14.82 7.13
N ASP A 12 -9.95 13.59 7.63
CA ASP A 12 -9.12 13.03 8.69
C ASP A 12 -7.66 12.93 8.25
N THR A 13 -7.39 12.53 7.00
CA THR A 13 -6.03 12.44 6.45
C THR A 13 -5.38 13.82 6.28
N VAL A 14 -6.10 14.83 5.76
CA VAL A 14 -5.58 16.20 5.62
C VAL A 14 -5.29 16.82 6.99
N LYS A 15 -6.19 16.64 7.96
CA LYS A 15 -5.95 17.08 9.33
C LYS A 15 -4.78 16.33 9.96
N GLY A 16 -4.70 15.02 9.77
CA GLY A 16 -3.67 14.16 10.33
C GLY A 16 -2.28 14.41 9.75
N SER A 17 -2.19 14.92 8.52
CA SER A 17 -0.93 15.36 7.91
C SER A 17 -0.46 16.74 8.38
N ASP A 18 -1.19 17.37 9.32
CA ASP A 18 -0.95 18.73 9.80
C ASP A 18 -0.87 19.74 8.65
N TRP A 19 -1.75 19.57 7.65
CA TRP A 19 -1.83 20.38 6.42
C TRP A 19 -0.57 20.38 5.53
N LEU A 20 0.42 19.54 5.82
CA LEU A 20 1.61 19.38 4.99
C LEU A 20 1.39 18.42 3.80
N GLY A 21 0.37 17.57 3.88
CA GLY A 21 0.07 16.61 2.82
C GLY A 21 -0.63 17.23 1.61
N ASP A 22 -0.17 16.87 0.41
CA ASP A 22 -0.77 17.30 -0.86
C ASP A 22 -2.19 16.76 -1.01
N GLN A 23 -3.17 17.67 -1.08
CA GLN A 23 -4.58 17.30 -0.96
C GLN A 23 -5.14 16.62 -2.22
N ASP A 24 -4.54 16.82 -3.38
CA ASP A 24 -4.88 16.11 -4.62
C ASP A 24 -4.51 14.63 -4.53
N ALA A 25 -3.33 14.30 -3.99
CA ALA A 25 -2.90 12.94 -3.71
C ALA A 25 -3.78 12.29 -2.62
N ILE A 26 -4.10 13.02 -1.54
CA ILE A 26 -4.98 12.52 -0.47
C ILE A 26 -6.41 12.27 -1.00
N HIS A 27 -6.92 13.17 -1.85
CA HIS A 27 -8.22 12.98 -2.50
C HIS A 27 -8.22 11.70 -3.33
N TYR A 28 -7.23 11.50 -4.21
CA TYR A 28 -7.13 10.29 -5.02
C TYR A 28 -7.11 9.04 -4.13
N MET A 29 -6.19 9.00 -3.16
CA MET A 29 -6.03 7.85 -2.26
C MET A 29 -7.33 7.50 -1.53
N THR A 30 -7.99 8.48 -0.91
CA THR A 30 -9.16 8.23 -0.07
C THR A 30 -10.41 7.88 -0.87
N LYS A 31 -10.55 8.44 -2.08
CA LYS A 31 -11.62 8.12 -3.02
C LYS A 31 -11.47 6.72 -3.62
N GLU A 32 -10.24 6.29 -3.94
CA GLU A 32 -9.97 4.97 -4.51
C GLU A 32 -9.91 3.85 -3.45
N ALA A 33 -9.74 4.17 -2.17
CA ALA A 33 -9.61 3.20 -1.10
C ALA A 33 -10.71 2.11 -1.07
N PRO A 34 -12.02 2.40 -1.24
CA PRO A 34 -13.05 1.36 -1.29
C PRO A 34 -12.83 0.37 -2.44
N HIS A 35 -12.45 0.87 -3.63
CA HIS A 35 -12.20 0.03 -4.80
C HIS A 35 -10.97 -0.86 -4.59
N ALA A 36 -9.87 -0.30 -4.10
CA ALA A 36 -8.64 -1.04 -3.82
C ALA A 36 -8.84 -2.14 -2.76
N VAL A 37 -9.62 -1.89 -1.71
CA VAL A 37 -9.90 -2.89 -0.68
C VAL A 37 -10.80 -4.01 -1.22
N ILE A 38 -11.81 -3.68 -2.04
CA ILE A 38 -12.68 -4.68 -2.69
C ILE A 38 -11.87 -5.53 -3.68
N GLU A 39 -10.91 -4.93 -4.39
CA GLU A 39 -10.00 -5.67 -5.27
C GLU A 39 -9.19 -6.71 -4.49
N LEU A 40 -8.62 -6.34 -3.33
CA LEU A 40 -7.91 -7.30 -2.46
C LEU A 40 -8.83 -8.42 -1.95
N ASP A 41 -10.08 -8.11 -1.60
CA ASP A 41 -11.06 -9.12 -1.20
C ASP A 41 -11.35 -10.10 -2.35
N ASN A 42 -11.51 -9.58 -3.57
CA ASN A 42 -11.71 -10.39 -4.79
C ASN A 42 -10.47 -11.21 -5.17
N TYR A 43 -9.27 -10.75 -4.83
CA TYR A 43 -8.04 -11.54 -4.92
C TYR A 43 -7.97 -12.68 -3.89
N GLY A 44 -8.91 -12.75 -2.96
CA GLY A 44 -9.00 -13.78 -1.94
C GLY A 44 -8.31 -13.40 -0.63
N MET A 45 -8.07 -12.12 -0.38
CA MET A 45 -7.56 -11.67 0.92
C MET A 45 -8.56 -12.07 2.03
N PRO A 46 -8.13 -12.79 3.09
CA PRO A 46 -9.05 -13.37 4.06
C PRO A 46 -9.48 -12.36 5.14
N PHE A 47 -10.12 -11.25 4.73
CA PHE A 47 -10.67 -10.28 5.68
C PHE A 47 -11.57 -10.95 6.72
N SER A 48 -11.46 -10.48 7.97
CA SER A 48 -12.44 -10.82 9.00
C SER A 48 -13.83 -10.36 8.53
N ARG A 49 -14.89 -11.06 8.94
CA ARG A 49 -16.24 -10.81 8.44
C ARG A 49 -17.18 -10.34 9.53
N THR A 50 -18.14 -9.50 9.17
CA THR A 50 -19.32 -9.21 9.99
C THR A 50 -20.32 -10.37 9.93
N PRO A 51 -21.35 -10.41 10.80
CA PRO A 51 -22.41 -11.42 10.71
C PRO A 51 -23.13 -11.45 9.36
N GLU A 52 -23.14 -10.33 8.63
CA GLU A 52 -23.73 -10.20 7.28
C GLU A 52 -22.77 -10.64 6.15
N GLY A 53 -21.59 -11.17 6.49
CA GLY A 53 -20.59 -11.64 5.52
C GLY A 53 -19.77 -10.52 4.84
N LYS A 54 -19.93 -9.27 5.25
CA LYS A 54 -19.15 -8.14 4.74
C LYS A 54 -17.79 -8.04 5.44
N ILE A 55 -16.87 -7.25 4.88
CA ILE A 55 -15.56 -6.99 5.50
C ILE A 55 -15.76 -6.31 6.87
N TYR A 56 -15.17 -6.88 7.90
CA TYR A 56 -15.11 -6.30 9.24
C TYR A 56 -14.19 -5.08 9.26
N GLN A 57 -14.64 -4.04 9.95
CA GLN A 57 -13.91 -2.80 10.14
C GLN A 57 -13.85 -2.46 11.63
N ARG A 58 -12.70 -1.93 12.08
CA ARG A 58 -12.48 -1.51 13.46
C ARG A 58 -12.23 0.00 13.55
N ALA A 59 -12.39 0.53 14.77
CA ALA A 59 -11.93 1.87 15.08
C ALA A 59 -10.40 1.96 14.99
N PHE A 60 -9.89 3.14 14.61
CA PHE A 60 -8.46 3.43 14.60
C PHE A 60 -8.23 4.91 14.96
N GLY A 61 -7.00 5.23 15.37
CA GLY A 61 -6.63 6.57 15.82
C GLY A 61 -6.87 7.63 14.74
N GLY A 62 -7.42 8.78 15.13
CA GLY A 62 -7.61 9.93 14.24
C GLY A 62 -8.72 9.79 13.20
N GLN A 63 -9.56 8.76 13.28
CA GLN A 63 -10.66 8.51 12.32
C GLN A 63 -12.01 8.96 12.89
N SER A 64 -12.69 9.89 12.21
CA SER A 64 -13.93 10.50 12.64
C SER A 64 -15.03 10.47 11.57
N LEU A 65 -16.28 10.56 12.00
CA LEU A 65 -17.43 10.75 11.11
C LEU A 65 -17.72 12.26 10.94
N LYS A 66 -18.41 12.63 9.85
CA LYS A 66 -18.94 13.98 9.60
C LYS A 66 -17.90 15.10 9.82
N PHE A 67 -16.73 14.99 9.18
CA PHE A 67 -15.66 15.99 9.23
C PHE A 67 -15.22 16.36 10.67
N GLY A 68 -14.96 15.36 11.53
CA GLY A 68 -14.51 15.59 12.91
C GLY A 68 -15.62 15.78 13.94
N LYS A 69 -16.89 15.81 13.54
CA LYS A 69 -18.02 16.20 14.41
C LYS A 69 -18.96 15.04 14.76
N GLY A 70 -18.82 13.90 14.09
CA GLY A 70 -19.73 12.77 14.20
C GLY A 70 -19.28 11.64 15.13
N GLY A 71 -18.20 11.85 15.90
CA GLY A 71 -17.62 10.80 16.76
C GLY A 71 -16.68 9.86 16.01
N GLN A 72 -16.33 8.74 16.65
CA GLN A 72 -15.38 7.75 16.15
C GLN A 72 -15.94 7.00 14.93
N ALA A 73 -15.13 6.87 13.88
CA ALA A 73 -15.43 6.01 12.73
C ALA A 73 -14.84 4.60 12.88
N HIS A 74 -15.47 3.61 12.27
CA HIS A 74 -14.95 2.24 12.13
C HIS A 74 -14.68 1.92 10.65
N ARG A 75 -13.54 2.39 10.12
CA ARG A 75 -13.20 2.21 8.69
C ARG A 75 -11.89 1.45 8.43
N CYS A 76 -11.21 0.98 9.47
CA CYS A 76 -10.00 0.18 9.33
C CYS A 76 -10.37 -1.29 9.06
N CYS A 77 -10.37 -1.70 7.79
CA CYS A 77 -10.57 -3.10 7.38
C CYS A 77 -9.42 -3.98 7.90
N ALA A 78 -9.74 -5.16 8.43
CA ALA A 78 -8.74 -5.98 9.10
C ALA A 78 -8.86 -7.49 8.84
N VAL A 79 -7.70 -8.16 8.91
CA VAL A 79 -7.60 -9.61 9.09
C VAL A 79 -7.10 -9.84 10.50
N ALA A 80 -8.02 -9.89 11.46
CA ALA A 80 -7.70 -9.84 12.89
C ALA A 80 -6.65 -8.75 13.19
N ASP A 81 -5.46 -9.14 13.66
CA ASP A 81 -4.29 -8.30 13.90
C ASP A 81 -3.11 -8.61 12.95
N ARG A 82 -3.37 -9.32 11.85
CA ARG A 82 -2.36 -9.81 10.88
C ARG A 82 -2.60 -9.33 9.45
N THR A 83 -3.27 -8.18 9.28
CA THR A 83 -3.62 -7.63 7.95
C THR A 83 -2.43 -7.53 7.01
N GLY A 84 -1.25 -7.09 7.49
CA GLY A 84 -0.04 -6.97 6.66
C GLY A 84 0.47 -8.33 6.14
N HIS A 85 0.45 -9.36 6.99
CA HIS A 85 0.83 -10.72 6.59
C HIS A 85 -0.10 -11.24 5.49
N SER A 86 -1.42 -11.14 5.69
CA SER A 86 -2.39 -11.60 4.71
C SER A 86 -2.32 -10.82 3.39
N LEU A 87 -2.17 -9.50 3.45
CA LEU A 87 -2.03 -8.65 2.27
C LEU A 87 -0.81 -9.07 1.43
N LEU A 88 0.35 -9.26 2.06
CA LEU A 88 1.57 -9.60 1.34
C LEU A 88 1.48 -10.99 0.70
N HIS A 89 0.94 -11.99 1.42
CA HIS A 89 0.74 -13.33 0.86
C HIS A 89 -0.29 -13.35 -0.27
N THR A 90 -1.39 -12.60 -0.15
CA THR A 90 -2.39 -12.48 -1.22
C THR A 90 -1.75 -11.88 -2.48
N LEU A 91 -1.03 -10.76 -2.34
CA LEU A 91 -0.39 -10.10 -3.50
C LEU A 91 0.70 -10.96 -4.13
N TYR A 92 1.55 -11.60 -3.33
CA TYR A 92 2.54 -12.56 -3.85
C TYR A 92 1.86 -13.72 -4.58
N GLY A 93 0.76 -14.28 -4.04
CA GLY A 93 0.00 -15.31 -4.73
C GLY A 93 -0.63 -14.84 -6.05
N GLN A 94 -1.13 -13.60 -6.10
CA GLN A 94 -1.70 -13.02 -7.32
C GLN A 94 -0.63 -12.74 -8.37
N SER A 95 0.54 -12.28 -7.96
CA SER A 95 1.60 -11.91 -8.89
C SER A 95 2.18 -13.12 -9.64
N LEU A 96 2.05 -14.33 -9.10
CA LEU A 96 2.38 -15.61 -9.76
C LEU A 96 1.45 -15.96 -10.93
N ARG A 97 0.33 -15.25 -11.11
CA ARG A 97 -0.58 -15.44 -12.25
C ARG A 97 -0.12 -14.69 -13.51
N TYR A 98 0.94 -13.91 -13.40
CA TYR A 98 1.53 -13.12 -14.47
C TYR A 98 2.95 -13.60 -14.76
N ASP A 99 3.45 -13.32 -15.95
CA ASP A 99 4.84 -13.60 -16.36
C ASP A 99 5.82 -12.56 -15.78
N CYS A 100 5.72 -12.31 -14.47
CA CYS A 100 6.63 -11.41 -13.77
C CYS A 100 7.95 -12.14 -13.49
N GLU A 101 9.06 -11.56 -13.94
CA GLU A 101 10.40 -12.06 -13.64
C GLU A 101 10.86 -11.57 -12.27
N TYR A 102 11.15 -12.51 -11.36
CA TYR A 102 11.65 -12.20 -10.03
C TYR A 102 13.15 -12.45 -9.92
N PHE A 103 13.87 -11.43 -9.49
CA PHE A 103 15.27 -11.52 -9.07
C PHE A 103 15.30 -11.49 -7.53
N ILE A 104 15.01 -12.65 -6.94
CA ILE A 104 14.90 -12.82 -5.49
C ILE A 104 16.29 -12.74 -4.86
N GLU A 105 16.42 -12.04 -3.73
CA GLU A 105 17.69 -11.82 -3.03
C GLU A 105 18.76 -11.10 -3.88
N TYR A 106 18.32 -10.14 -4.70
CA TYR A 106 19.19 -9.16 -5.35
C TYR A 106 19.18 -7.86 -4.56
N PHE A 107 20.36 -7.39 -4.19
CA PHE A 107 20.51 -6.12 -3.48
C PHE A 107 20.84 -4.99 -4.46
N ALA A 108 19.87 -4.11 -4.71
CA ALA A 108 20.08 -2.92 -5.54
C ALA A 108 21.06 -1.96 -4.86
N LEU A 109 22.10 -1.55 -5.60
CA LEU A 109 23.18 -0.71 -5.09
C LEU A 109 22.96 0.75 -5.48
N ASP A 110 22.76 1.02 -6.77
CA ASP A 110 22.65 2.37 -7.32
C ASP A 110 21.77 2.42 -8.58
N LEU A 111 21.26 3.61 -8.88
CA LEU A 111 20.58 3.91 -10.14
C LEU A 111 21.59 4.12 -11.27
N LEU A 112 21.23 3.67 -12.47
CA LEU A 112 21.99 3.96 -13.69
C LEU A 112 21.47 5.27 -14.28
N MET A 113 22.15 6.37 -14.01
CA MET A 113 21.74 7.71 -14.46
C MET A 113 22.53 8.15 -15.70
N GLU A 114 21.84 8.68 -16.70
CA GLU A 114 22.44 9.26 -17.90
C GLU A 114 21.64 10.51 -18.30
N ASP A 115 22.31 11.66 -18.38
CA ASP A 115 21.70 12.95 -18.73
C ASP A 115 20.44 13.31 -17.90
N GLY A 116 20.48 12.98 -16.60
CA GLY A 116 19.36 13.21 -15.68
C GLY A 116 18.21 12.21 -15.82
N VAL A 117 18.34 11.20 -16.68
CA VAL A 117 17.33 10.15 -16.91
C VAL A 117 17.80 8.84 -16.29
N CYS A 118 16.92 8.20 -15.51
CA CYS A 118 17.17 6.86 -15.00
C CYS A 118 17.03 5.83 -16.12
N LYS A 119 18.04 4.97 -16.27
CA LYS A 119 18.13 3.90 -17.27
C LYS A 119 18.06 2.50 -16.65
N GLY A 120 17.79 2.41 -15.35
CA GLY A 120 17.83 1.15 -14.62
C GLY A 120 18.56 1.21 -13.29
N CYS A 121 19.04 0.06 -12.83
CA CYS A 121 19.87 -0.06 -11.63
C CYS A 121 21.01 -1.08 -11.79
N ILE A 122 22.02 -0.95 -10.95
CA ILE A 122 23.01 -2.00 -10.70
C ILE A 122 22.68 -2.70 -9.38
N ALA A 123 22.78 -4.02 -9.36
CA ALA A 123 22.54 -4.83 -8.17
C ALA A 123 23.58 -5.95 -8.04
N ILE A 124 23.73 -6.46 -6.82
CA ILE A 124 24.51 -7.67 -6.53
C ILE A 124 23.55 -8.83 -6.25
N ASN A 125 23.79 -9.97 -6.90
CA ASN A 125 23.14 -11.23 -6.55
C ASN A 125 23.75 -11.75 -5.25
N LEU A 126 22.95 -11.91 -4.20
CA LEU A 126 23.47 -12.36 -2.91
C LEU A 126 23.79 -13.86 -2.87
N GLU A 127 23.26 -14.65 -3.80
CA GLU A 127 23.52 -16.09 -3.87
C GLU A 127 24.95 -16.40 -4.37
N ASP A 128 25.41 -15.69 -5.42
CA ASP A 128 26.67 -15.97 -6.11
C ASP A 128 27.67 -14.80 -6.14
N GLY A 129 27.28 -13.62 -5.65
CA GLY A 129 28.12 -12.41 -5.61
C GLY A 129 28.29 -11.69 -6.94
N THR A 130 27.59 -12.09 -8.00
CA THR A 130 27.71 -11.45 -9.33
C THR A 130 27.03 -10.09 -9.39
N LEU A 131 27.57 -9.19 -10.21
CA LEU A 131 26.98 -7.87 -10.47
C LEU A 131 26.12 -7.90 -11.72
N HIS A 132 24.91 -7.36 -11.61
CA HIS A 132 23.92 -7.30 -12.68
C HIS A 132 23.53 -5.85 -12.95
N ARG A 133 23.36 -5.52 -14.23
CA ARG A 133 22.79 -4.24 -14.67
C ARG A 133 21.41 -4.49 -15.26
N PHE A 134 20.38 -4.04 -14.58
CA PHE A 134 19.01 -4.09 -15.06
C PHE A 134 18.71 -2.83 -15.85
N GLN A 135 18.76 -2.92 -17.18
CA GLN A 135 18.40 -1.79 -18.04
C GLN A 135 16.89 -1.74 -18.24
N ALA A 136 16.28 -0.59 -17.99
CA ALA A 136 14.84 -0.39 -18.17
C ALA A 136 14.53 1.03 -18.62
N LYS A 137 13.44 1.19 -19.37
CA LYS A 137 12.93 2.53 -19.74
C LYS A 137 12.34 3.28 -18.55
N ASN A 138 11.80 2.55 -17.58
CA ASN A 138 11.22 3.07 -16.35
C ASN A 138 11.68 2.20 -15.18
N THR A 139 11.98 2.84 -14.05
CA THR A 139 12.43 2.17 -12.83
C THR A 139 11.59 2.68 -11.66
N ILE A 140 10.99 1.76 -10.89
CA ILE A 140 10.13 2.08 -9.75
C ILE A 140 10.88 1.69 -8.47
N LEU A 141 11.07 2.65 -7.57
CA LEU A 141 11.61 2.39 -6.24
C LEU A 141 10.46 2.14 -5.25
N ALA A 142 10.45 0.95 -4.65
CA ALA A 142 9.48 0.52 -3.64
C ALA A 142 10.18 -0.15 -2.43
N THR A 143 11.28 0.45 -1.96
CA THR A 143 12.24 -0.15 -1.02
C THR A 143 11.89 -0.02 0.47
N GLY A 144 10.74 0.55 0.82
CA GLY A 144 10.32 0.78 2.21
C GLY A 144 10.98 2.00 2.87
N GLY A 145 10.76 2.17 4.19
CA GLY A 145 11.29 3.27 5.00
C GLY A 145 12.55 2.92 5.80
N THR A 146 13.12 3.89 6.52
CA THR A 146 14.46 3.79 7.15
C THR A 146 14.43 3.83 8.69
N GLY A 147 13.45 3.20 9.34
CA GLY A 147 13.29 3.26 10.81
C GLY A 147 14.37 2.54 11.64
N ARG A 148 15.33 1.85 11.01
CA ARG A 148 16.48 1.19 11.66
C ARG A 148 17.72 2.09 11.79
N ALA A 149 17.71 3.25 11.13
CA ALA A 149 18.85 4.17 11.03
C ALA A 149 19.23 4.79 12.38
#